data_AF-A0A8T1H0H6-F1
#
_entry.id   AF-A0A8T1H0H6-F1
#
_cell.length_a   1.000
_cell.length_b   1.000
_cell.length_c   1.000
_cell.angle_alpha   90.00
_cell.angle_beta   90.00
_cell.angle_gamma   90.00
#
_symmetry.space_group_name_H-M   'P 1'
#
loop_
_entity.id
_entity.type
_entity.pdbx_description
1 polymer ?
#
loop_
_entity_poly.entity_id
_entity_poly.type
_entity_poly.pdbx_seq_one_letter_code
_entity_poly.pdbx_strand_id
1 'polypeptide(L)'
;EDSLKVTSLDVLNSFDGTFSGFGFNTIFRPNSTKTPTPLKVAPPQNDPTDNTLQLNLTSESMAFGAALGIVPNRGLDAQADISLNGRPYTQTITDITEILQPPATQPVIHFEPGLWMRVPASVTSPNLEASFSRMASIPHGTSINAQCFVPAVTSKGAPVIPEVKITPTAVSGGQKIPFRSQTASNGDTHRLPQDLGPFIKDGTITQKILDNPTIVLTKANEGKNIVENTTFPVLSAAPPPDLCGATSNIGFLIGADSGFQTASPAARRGNANAANVKAQY
;
A
#
# COMPACT_ATOMS: atom_id res chain seq x y z
N GLU A 1 15.45 13.27 -36.36
CA GLU A 1 15.07 12.80 -35.01
C GLU A 1 16.23 11.97 -34.51
N ASP A 2 17.04 12.48 -33.58
CA ASP A 2 18.02 11.63 -32.89
C ASP A 2 17.23 10.51 -32.22
N SER A 3 17.53 9.26 -32.58
CA SER A 3 16.80 8.10 -32.08
C SER A 3 17.01 8.00 -30.58
N LEU A 4 16.02 8.43 -29.78
CA LEU A 4 16.07 8.28 -28.34
C LEU A 4 16.28 6.79 -28.03
N LYS A 5 17.32 6.48 -27.27
CA LYS A 5 17.63 5.10 -26.89
C LYS A 5 16.60 4.62 -25.86
N VAL A 6 16.20 3.36 -25.97
CA VAL A 6 15.36 2.71 -24.95
C VAL A 6 16.10 2.74 -23.61
N THR A 7 15.47 3.29 -22.59
CA THR A 7 15.97 3.19 -21.22
C THR A 7 15.90 1.74 -20.75
N SER A 8 17.01 1.23 -20.21
CA SER A 8 17.06 -0.12 -19.62
C SER A 8 16.01 -0.25 -18.52
N LEU A 9 15.31 -1.38 -18.44
CA LEU A 9 14.38 -1.64 -17.33
C LEU A 9 15.10 -1.87 -16.00
N ASP A 10 16.40 -2.20 -16.04
CA ASP A 10 17.17 -2.53 -14.84
C ASP A 10 16.45 -3.65 -14.04
N VAL A 11 16.31 -3.53 -12.72
CA VAL A 11 15.58 -4.50 -11.88
C VAL A 11 14.10 -4.69 -12.27
N LEU A 12 13.47 -3.72 -12.95
CA LEU A 12 12.10 -3.89 -13.46
C LEU A 12 12.02 -4.91 -14.60
N ASN A 13 13.15 -5.37 -15.15
CA ASN A 13 13.16 -6.46 -16.11
C ASN A 13 12.61 -7.75 -15.50
N SER A 14 12.81 -7.96 -14.19
CA SER A 14 12.30 -9.12 -13.44
C SER A 14 10.81 -9.03 -13.12
N PHE A 15 10.16 -7.90 -13.40
CA PHE A 15 8.71 -7.73 -13.21
C PHE A 15 7.99 -8.27 -14.45
N ASP A 16 7.95 -9.59 -14.55
CA ASP A 16 7.43 -10.30 -15.71
C ASP A 16 6.51 -11.46 -15.29
N GLY A 17 5.41 -11.64 -16.00
CA GLY A 17 4.41 -12.67 -15.70
C GLY A 17 3.47 -12.29 -14.55
N THR A 18 2.94 -13.33 -13.88
CA THR A 18 1.96 -13.17 -12.80
C THR A 18 2.52 -13.74 -11.50
N PHE A 19 2.49 -12.92 -10.46
CA PHE A 19 2.82 -13.28 -9.10
C PHE A 19 1.53 -13.44 -8.31
N SER A 20 1.47 -14.44 -7.44
CA SER A 20 0.32 -14.63 -6.56
C SER A 20 0.78 -15.11 -5.20
N GLY A 21 0.01 -14.77 -4.17
CA GLY A 21 0.33 -15.13 -2.80
C GLY A 21 -0.79 -14.80 -1.85
N PHE A 22 -0.58 -15.16 -0.59
CA PHE A 22 -1.48 -14.81 0.50
C PHE A 22 -0.92 -13.63 1.29
N GLY A 23 -1.81 -12.83 1.86
CA GLY A 23 -1.46 -11.66 2.65
C GLY A 23 -2.37 -11.49 3.86
N PHE A 24 -2.14 -10.40 4.58
CA PHE A 24 -2.92 -10.01 5.75
C PHE A 24 -3.06 -8.50 5.83
N ASN A 25 -4.30 -8.02 5.84
CA ASN A 25 -4.62 -6.60 5.99
C ASN A 25 -5.03 -6.30 7.43
N THR A 26 -4.53 -5.18 7.96
CA THR A 26 -4.98 -4.59 9.22
C THR A 26 -5.44 -3.17 8.98
N ILE A 27 -6.75 -2.92 9.06
CA ILE A 27 -7.35 -1.66 8.64
C ILE A 27 -8.19 -1.08 9.77
N PHE A 28 -7.80 0.06 10.31
CA PHE A 28 -8.71 0.85 11.16
C PHE A 28 -9.64 1.67 10.28
N ARG A 29 -10.81 1.11 9.98
CA ARG A 29 -11.83 1.78 9.17
C ARG A 29 -12.61 2.78 10.01
N PRO A 30 -12.99 3.95 9.48
CA PRO A 30 -13.95 4.82 10.15
C PRO A 30 -15.26 4.10 10.45
N ASN A 31 -15.83 4.29 11.63
CA ASN A 31 -17.12 3.72 12.01
C ASN A 31 -18.17 4.83 12.11
N SER A 32 -19.03 4.90 11.09
CA SER A 32 -20.04 5.95 10.92
C SER A 32 -21.23 5.74 11.86
N THR A 33 -21.68 6.78 12.56
CA THR A 33 -22.93 6.72 13.32
C THR A 33 -24.18 6.69 12.43
N LYS A 34 -24.05 7.09 11.15
CA LYS A 34 -25.16 7.05 10.16
C LYS A 34 -25.32 5.68 9.52
N THR A 35 -24.21 4.97 9.35
CA THR A 35 -24.14 3.64 8.75
C THR A 35 -23.18 2.79 9.60
N PRO A 36 -23.57 2.48 10.84
CA PRO A 36 -22.69 1.79 11.77
C PRO A 36 -22.37 0.39 11.25
N THR A 37 -21.13 -0.04 11.47
CA THR A 37 -20.74 -1.42 11.14
C THR A 37 -21.56 -2.36 12.01
N PRO A 38 -22.33 -3.31 11.44
CA PRO A 38 -23.06 -4.29 12.24
C PRO A 38 -22.08 -5.20 12.97
N LEU A 39 -22.28 -5.38 14.28
CA LEU A 39 -21.51 -6.27 15.13
C LEU A 39 -22.44 -7.31 15.75
N LYS A 40 -21.97 -8.55 15.87
CA LYS A 40 -22.74 -9.66 16.49
C LYS A 40 -22.82 -9.47 18.01
N VAL A 41 -21.75 -8.98 18.61
CA VAL A 41 -21.65 -8.68 20.04
C VAL A 41 -21.44 -7.18 20.20
N ALA A 42 -22.27 -6.52 20.99
CA ALA A 42 -22.12 -5.10 21.27
C ALA A 42 -20.84 -4.86 22.10
N PRO A 43 -19.92 -4.00 21.66
CA PRO A 43 -18.77 -3.62 22.47
C PRO A 43 -19.18 -2.83 23.72
N PRO A 44 -18.38 -2.84 24.80
CA PRO A 44 -18.66 -2.04 25.98
C PRO A 44 -18.73 -0.54 25.68
N GLN A 45 -19.54 0.19 26.45
CA GLN A 45 -19.85 1.60 26.19
C GLN A 45 -18.62 2.52 26.21
N ASN A 46 -17.55 2.12 26.89
CA ASN A 46 -16.30 2.89 26.98
C ASN A 46 -15.30 2.58 25.85
N ASP A 47 -15.62 1.67 24.92
CA ASP A 47 -14.75 1.41 23.77
C ASP A 47 -14.78 2.58 22.77
N PRO A 48 -13.65 2.90 22.12
CA PRO A 48 -13.64 3.85 21.02
C PRO A 48 -14.59 3.39 19.90
N THR A 49 -15.58 4.22 19.58
CA THR A 49 -16.63 3.91 18.60
C THR A 49 -16.39 4.55 17.23
N ASP A 50 -15.32 5.34 17.08
CA ASP A 50 -14.99 6.10 15.88
C ASP A 50 -14.33 5.26 14.78
N ASN A 51 -13.86 4.06 15.12
CA ASN A 51 -13.22 3.14 14.19
C ASN A 51 -13.64 1.68 14.42
N THR A 52 -13.38 0.84 13.43
CA THR A 52 -13.48 -0.62 13.52
C THR A 52 -12.24 -1.23 12.88
N LEU A 53 -11.52 -2.04 13.65
CA LEU A 53 -10.38 -2.80 13.14
C LEU A 53 -10.89 -3.92 12.24
N GLN A 54 -10.68 -3.83 10.95
CA GLN A 54 -10.91 -4.92 10.02
C GLN A 54 -9.60 -5.68 9.81
N LEU A 55 -9.67 -6.98 10.04
CA LEU A 55 -8.62 -7.93 9.76
C LEU A 55 -9.06 -8.77 8.56
N ASN A 56 -8.24 -8.83 7.52
CA ASN A 56 -8.52 -9.70 6.40
C ASN A 56 -7.35 -10.61 6.08
N LEU A 57 -7.61 -11.91 5.96
CA LEU A 57 -6.75 -12.80 5.21
C LEU A 57 -7.01 -12.54 3.72
N THR A 58 -5.94 -12.40 2.94
CA THR A 58 -6.09 -12.02 1.54
C THR A 58 -5.41 -13.02 0.61
N SER A 59 -5.97 -13.16 -0.59
CA SER A 59 -5.27 -13.71 -1.75
C SER A 59 -5.01 -12.56 -2.72
N GLU A 60 -3.77 -12.46 -3.18
CA GLU A 60 -3.34 -11.42 -4.10
C GLU A 60 -2.83 -12.03 -5.40
N SER A 61 -3.13 -11.37 -6.51
CA SER A 61 -2.52 -11.61 -7.80
C SER A 61 -2.04 -10.30 -8.40
N MET A 62 -0.79 -10.27 -8.87
CA MET A 62 -0.19 -9.13 -9.56
C MET A 62 0.35 -9.60 -10.92
N ALA A 63 -0.22 -9.10 -12.00
CA ALA A 63 0.17 -9.46 -13.36
C ALA A 63 0.87 -8.29 -14.03
N PHE A 64 2.07 -8.53 -14.57
CA PHE A 64 2.85 -7.56 -15.33
C PHE A 64 2.68 -7.81 -16.83
N GLY A 65 2.53 -6.72 -17.59
CA GLY A 65 2.51 -6.76 -19.04
C GLY A 65 3.91 -6.66 -19.65
N ALA A 66 3.94 -6.67 -20.99
CA ALA A 66 5.15 -6.45 -21.75
C ALA A 66 5.77 -5.06 -21.45
N ALA A 67 7.09 -4.97 -21.61
CA ALA A 67 7.78 -3.69 -21.52
C ALA A 67 7.17 -2.67 -22.49
N LEU A 68 7.03 -1.42 -22.03
CA LEU A 68 6.46 -0.33 -22.84
C LEU A 68 7.40 0.10 -23.98
N GLY A 69 8.70 -0.17 -23.86
CA GLY A 69 9.70 0.26 -24.83
C GLY A 69 10.03 1.74 -24.65
N ILE A 70 10.03 2.52 -25.74
CA ILE A 70 10.32 3.95 -25.69
C ILE A 70 9.06 4.70 -25.27
N VAL A 71 9.09 5.32 -24.11
CA VAL A 71 8.06 6.27 -23.64
C VAL A 71 8.67 7.68 -23.64
N PRO A 72 8.43 8.51 -24.67
CA PRO A 72 9.02 9.84 -24.75
C PRO A 72 8.45 10.77 -23.68
N ASN A 73 9.31 11.55 -23.04
CA ASN A 73 8.91 12.67 -22.18
C ASN A 73 9.68 13.92 -22.61
N ARG A 74 8.94 14.99 -22.90
CA ARG A 74 9.49 16.19 -23.54
C ARG A 74 10.06 17.16 -22.51
N GLY A 75 11.26 17.65 -22.79
CA GLY A 75 11.85 18.72 -22.02
C GLY A 75 11.36 20.10 -22.48
N LEU A 76 11.60 21.11 -21.64
CA LEU A 76 11.36 22.53 -21.94
C LEU A 76 12.65 23.33 -21.77
N ASP A 77 12.95 24.22 -22.71
CA ASP A 77 14.14 25.07 -22.74
C ASP A 77 15.47 24.29 -22.59
N ALA A 78 16.14 24.40 -21.45
CA ALA A 78 17.42 23.72 -21.17
C ALA A 78 17.24 22.27 -20.70
N GLN A 79 16.01 21.82 -20.49
CA GLN A 79 15.70 20.43 -20.18
C GLN A 79 15.68 19.62 -21.48
N ALA A 80 16.52 18.59 -21.55
CA ALA A 80 16.54 17.68 -22.68
C ALA A 80 15.32 16.75 -22.65
N ASP A 81 14.93 16.28 -23.83
CA ASP A 81 14.02 15.13 -23.95
C ASP A 81 14.65 13.89 -23.31
N ILE A 82 13.82 13.10 -22.64
CA ILE A 82 14.21 11.81 -22.11
C ILE A 82 13.26 10.73 -22.64
N SER A 83 13.72 9.48 -22.65
CA SER A 83 12.88 8.33 -22.93
C SER A 83 12.82 7.44 -21.72
N LEU A 84 11.63 7.22 -21.20
CA LEU A 84 11.37 6.29 -20.12
C LEU A 84 11.14 4.90 -20.72
N ASN A 85 11.14 3.88 -19.87
CA ASN A 85 10.65 2.55 -20.17
C ASN A 85 9.95 2.02 -18.90
N GLY A 86 9.16 0.96 -19.01
CA GLY A 86 8.45 0.44 -17.85
C GLY A 86 7.64 -0.81 -18.13
N ARG A 87 6.95 -1.28 -17.09
CA ARG A 87 6.05 -2.43 -17.09
C ARG A 87 4.68 -1.96 -16.61
N PRO A 88 3.60 -2.13 -17.39
CA PRO A 88 2.26 -2.00 -16.85
C PRO A 88 1.97 -3.18 -15.94
N TYR A 89 1.11 -2.98 -14.93
CA TYR A 89 0.64 -4.07 -14.08
C TYR A 89 -0.83 -3.91 -13.70
N THR A 90 -1.42 -5.03 -13.29
CA THR A 90 -2.71 -5.07 -12.58
C THR A 90 -2.55 -5.89 -11.32
N GLN A 91 -3.02 -5.37 -10.20
CA GLN A 91 -3.07 -6.06 -8.92
C GLN A 91 -4.53 -6.30 -8.55
N THR A 92 -4.86 -7.48 -8.03
CA THR A 92 -6.17 -7.81 -7.49
C THR A 92 -5.99 -8.45 -6.13
N ILE A 93 -6.77 -8.00 -5.15
CA ILE A 93 -6.79 -8.57 -3.80
C ILE A 93 -8.21 -9.02 -3.48
N THR A 94 -8.32 -10.28 -3.11
CA THR A 94 -9.56 -10.94 -2.70
C THR A 94 -9.50 -11.21 -1.21
N ASP A 95 -10.59 -10.90 -0.50
CA ASP A 95 -10.75 -11.30 0.90
C ASP A 95 -11.10 -12.79 0.96
N ILE A 96 -10.31 -13.54 1.73
CA ILE A 96 -10.48 -14.98 1.96
C ILE A 96 -10.60 -15.30 3.46
N THR A 97 -10.95 -14.29 4.28
CA THR A 97 -11.14 -14.46 5.72
C THR A 97 -12.24 -15.46 6.02
N GLU A 98 -13.32 -15.44 5.23
CA GLU A 98 -14.35 -16.47 5.22
C GLU A 98 -14.36 -17.15 3.85
N ILE A 99 -14.49 -18.47 3.81
CA ILE A 99 -14.56 -19.22 2.55
C ILE A 99 -16.02 -19.31 2.11
N LEU A 100 -16.40 -18.45 1.17
CA LEU A 100 -17.74 -18.46 0.57
C LEU A 100 -17.90 -19.63 -0.40
N GLN A 101 -19.09 -20.24 -0.39
CA GLN A 101 -19.45 -21.34 -1.28
C GLN A 101 -20.29 -20.82 -2.46
N PRO A 102 -20.18 -21.43 -3.64
CA PRO A 102 -21.05 -21.10 -4.78
C PRO A 102 -22.54 -21.13 -4.41
N PRO A 103 -23.37 -20.21 -4.93
CA PRO A 103 -23.06 -19.22 -5.98
C PRO A 103 -22.40 -17.93 -5.49
N ALA A 104 -22.12 -17.79 -4.18
CA ALA A 104 -21.44 -16.60 -3.66
C ALA A 104 -19.97 -16.58 -4.10
N THR A 105 -19.50 -15.41 -4.55
CA THR A 105 -18.11 -15.19 -4.95
C THR A 105 -17.35 -14.49 -3.84
N GLN A 106 -16.07 -14.84 -3.68
CA GLN A 106 -15.21 -14.11 -2.77
C GLN A 106 -15.13 -12.63 -3.15
N PRO A 107 -15.21 -11.69 -2.19
CA PRO A 107 -15.22 -10.28 -2.51
C PRO A 107 -13.83 -9.82 -2.92
N VAL A 108 -13.76 -9.18 -4.09
CA VAL A 108 -12.57 -8.43 -4.53
C VAL A 108 -12.58 -7.10 -3.78
N ILE A 109 -11.66 -6.97 -2.82
CA ILE A 109 -11.57 -5.80 -1.95
C ILE A 109 -10.57 -4.76 -2.47
N HIS A 110 -9.75 -5.11 -3.45
CA HIS A 110 -8.82 -4.20 -4.09
C HIS A 110 -8.58 -4.60 -5.54
N PHE A 111 -8.53 -3.62 -6.43
CA PHE A 111 -8.05 -3.76 -7.80
C PHE A 111 -7.18 -2.55 -8.12
N GLU A 112 -5.98 -2.70 -8.63
CA GLU A 112 -5.09 -1.57 -8.88
C GLU A 112 -4.37 -1.75 -10.23
N PRO A 113 -4.74 -0.98 -11.27
CA PRO A 113 -3.92 -0.83 -12.45
C PRO A 113 -2.82 0.21 -12.20
N GLY A 114 -1.64 -0.05 -12.75
CA GLY A 114 -0.52 0.86 -12.61
C GLY A 114 0.61 0.63 -13.59
N LEU A 115 1.65 1.44 -13.43
CA LEU A 115 2.90 1.38 -14.17
C LEU A 115 4.07 1.38 -13.19
N TRP A 116 5.03 0.50 -13.46
CA TRP A 116 6.39 0.63 -12.97
C TRP A 116 7.24 1.23 -14.06
N MET A 117 7.86 2.38 -13.79
CA MET A 117 8.66 3.11 -14.77
C MET A 117 10.10 3.21 -14.31
N ARG A 118 11.01 3.07 -15.26
CA ARG A 118 12.39 3.52 -15.17
C ARG A 118 12.50 4.90 -15.82
N VAL A 119 12.99 5.87 -15.06
CA VAL A 119 13.33 7.20 -15.55
C VAL A 119 14.86 7.31 -15.65
N PRO A 120 15.44 7.61 -16.83
CA PRO A 120 16.89 7.77 -16.94
C PRO A 120 17.37 8.98 -16.14
N ALA A 121 18.67 9.06 -15.88
CA ALA A 121 19.26 10.25 -15.29
C ALA A 121 19.06 11.47 -16.21
N SER A 122 18.88 12.64 -15.60
CA SER A 122 18.88 13.93 -16.28
C SER A 122 20.06 14.74 -15.77
N VAL A 123 20.83 15.36 -16.67
CA VAL A 123 22.16 15.92 -16.35
C VAL A 123 22.16 17.41 -16.03
N THR A 124 21.21 18.19 -16.55
CA THR A 124 21.24 19.66 -16.49
C THR A 124 20.05 20.25 -15.76
N SER A 125 18.83 19.94 -16.21
CA SER A 125 17.63 20.61 -15.73
C SER A 125 16.44 19.66 -15.67
N PRO A 126 16.09 19.12 -14.49
CA PRO A 126 16.91 19.09 -13.27
C PRO A 126 18.09 18.09 -13.39
N ASN A 127 19.16 18.29 -12.61
CA ASN A 127 20.20 17.28 -12.45
C ASN A 127 19.72 16.22 -11.44
N LEU A 128 19.32 15.05 -11.95
CA LEU A 128 18.76 13.96 -11.17
C LEU A 128 19.37 12.63 -11.59
N GLU A 129 19.65 11.80 -10.60
CA GLU A 129 19.96 10.40 -10.81
C GLU A 129 18.78 9.67 -11.44
N ALA A 130 19.11 8.56 -12.09
CA ALA A 130 18.14 7.69 -12.70
C ALA A 130 17.24 7.07 -11.61
N SER A 131 15.92 7.07 -11.80
CA SER A 131 14.96 6.66 -10.78
C SER A 131 14.01 5.53 -11.20
N PHE A 132 13.33 4.97 -10.22
CA PHE A 132 12.14 4.13 -10.38
C PHE A 132 10.89 4.92 -9.97
N SER A 133 9.77 4.72 -10.66
CA SER A 133 8.47 5.28 -10.29
C SER A 133 7.39 4.21 -10.34
N ARG A 134 6.57 4.13 -9.29
CA ARG A 134 5.31 3.39 -9.25
C ARG A 134 4.16 4.38 -9.35
N MET A 135 3.39 4.26 -10.42
CA MET A 135 2.16 5.03 -10.61
C MET A 135 0.98 4.08 -10.56
N ALA A 136 -0.06 4.44 -9.81
CA ALA A 136 -1.23 3.58 -9.70
C ALA A 136 -2.50 4.38 -9.41
N SER A 137 -3.64 3.83 -9.83
CA SER A 137 -4.97 4.33 -9.46
C SER A 137 -5.73 3.27 -8.70
N ILE A 138 -6.17 3.61 -7.50
CA ILE A 138 -6.80 2.71 -6.53
C ILE A 138 -8.29 3.07 -6.46
N PRO A 139 -9.21 2.10 -6.65
CA PRO A 139 -10.65 2.32 -6.80
C PRO A 139 -11.32 2.84 -5.54
N HIS A 140 -10.62 2.78 -4.40
CA HIS A 140 -11.01 3.46 -3.16
C HIS A 140 -10.91 4.99 -3.24
N GLY A 141 -10.43 5.52 -4.37
CA GLY A 141 -10.42 6.94 -4.67
C GLY A 141 -9.07 7.62 -4.44
N THR A 142 -7.97 6.89 -4.57
CA THR A 142 -6.61 7.42 -4.42
C THR A 142 -5.80 7.09 -5.67
N SER A 143 -5.00 8.03 -6.16
CA SER A 143 -3.93 7.74 -7.11
C SER A 143 -2.58 8.12 -6.52
N ILE A 144 -1.55 7.38 -6.89
CA ILE A 144 -0.20 7.55 -6.37
C ILE A 144 0.78 7.73 -7.52
N ASN A 145 1.80 8.54 -7.27
CA ASN A 145 3.09 8.49 -7.94
C ASN A 145 4.12 8.39 -6.81
N ALA A 146 4.82 7.26 -6.72
CA ALA A 146 5.87 7.05 -5.74
C ALA A 146 7.20 6.84 -6.46
N GLN A 147 8.27 7.50 -6.02
CA GLN A 147 9.55 7.54 -6.70
C GLN A 147 10.70 7.01 -5.82
N CYS A 148 11.78 6.58 -6.47
CA CYS A 148 13.01 6.10 -5.86
C CYS A 148 14.22 6.65 -6.62
N PHE A 149 15.05 7.46 -5.97
CA PHE A 149 16.32 7.95 -6.54
C PHE A 149 17.54 7.18 -6.01
N VAL A 150 17.32 6.11 -5.25
CA VAL A 150 18.38 5.26 -4.70
C VAL A 150 18.53 4.03 -5.61
N PRO A 151 19.76 3.62 -5.97
CA PRO A 151 19.97 2.37 -6.70
C PRO A 151 19.39 1.17 -5.96
N ALA A 152 18.90 0.18 -6.72
CA ALA A 152 18.49 -1.08 -6.13
C ALA A 152 19.70 -1.82 -5.53
N VAL A 153 19.49 -2.49 -4.40
CA VAL A 153 20.52 -3.19 -3.65
C VAL A 153 20.27 -4.69 -3.69
N THR A 154 21.21 -5.43 -4.28
CA THR A 154 21.20 -6.90 -4.25
C THR A 154 22.04 -7.42 -3.09
N SER A 155 21.44 -8.27 -2.27
CA SER A 155 22.05 -8.91 -1.11
C SER A 155 21.94 -10.43 -1.19
N LYS A 156 22.91 -11.15 -0.64
CA LYS A 156 22.83 -12.61 -0.50
C LYS A 156 21.80 -13.00 0.56
N GLY A 157 21.10 -14.10 0.33
CA GLY A 157 20.14 -14.66 1.27
C GLY A 157 18.74 -14.05 1.17
N ALA A 158 17.89 -14.41 2.13
CA ALA A 158 16.54 -13.85 2.28
C ALA A 158 16.58 -12.36 2.68
N PRO A 159 15.58 -11.55 2.29
CA PRO A 159 15.49 -10.16 2.72
C PRO A 159 15.21 -10.07 4.22
N VAL A 160 15.76 -9.04 4.86
CA VAL A 160 15.41 -8.69 6.24
C VAL A 160 14.12 -7.88 6.22
N ILE A 161 13.06 -8.42 6.81
CA ILE A 161 11.76 -7.76 6.92
C ILE A 161 11.62 -7.24 8.36
N PRO A 162 11.66 -5.91 8.59
CA PRO A 162 11.58 -5.36 9.93
C PRO A 162 10.19 -5.55 10.52
N GLU A 163 10.10 -5.69 11.85
CA GLU A 163 8.82 -5.75 12.53
C GLU A 163 8.03 -4.44 12.37
N VAL A 164 6.73 -4.56 12.18
CA VAL A 164 5.81 -3.41 12.12
C VAL A 164 4.73 -3.63 13.16
N LYS A 165 4.43 -2.59 13.96
CA LYS A 165 3.33 -2.65 14.94
C LYS A 165 2.10 -1.93 14.39
N ILE A 166 0.93 -2.52 14.58
CA ILE A 166 -0.34 -1.92 14.13
C ILE A 166 -0.86 -0.85 15.10
N THR A 167 -0.25 -0.70 16.27
CA THR A 167 -0.69 0.24 17.30
C THR A 167 -0.67 1.68 16.79
N PRO A 168 -1.83 2.35 16.73
CA PRO A 168 -1.93 3.74 16.30
C PRO A 168 -1.07 4.68 17.14
N THR A 169 -0.73 5.81 16.55
CA THR A 169 0.08 6.84 17.18
C THR A 169 -0.76 8.11 17.28
N ALA A 170 -0.76 8.75 18.44
CA ALA A 170 -1.41 10.03 18.65
C ALA A 170 -0.84 11.07 17.69
N VAL A 171 -1.73 11.82 17.01
CA VAL A 171 -1.35 12.89 16.09
C VAL A 171 -0.51 13.95 16.81
N SER A 172 -0.86 14.25 18.07
CA SER A 172 -0.07 15.10 18.95
C SER A 172 0.84 14.23 19.84
N GLY A 173 2.14 14.53 19.85
CA GLY A 173 3.09 13.95 20.80
C GLY A 173 3.56 12.52 20.52
N GLY A 174 3.08 11.86 19.45
CA GLY A 174 3.66 10.61 18.97
C GLY A 174 3.46 9.39 19.89
N GLN A 175 2.57 9.49 20.88
CA GLN A 175 2.34 8.42 21.85
C GLN A 175 1.57 7.25 21.23
N LYS A 176 1.93 6.01 21.58
CA LYS A 176 1.21 4.83 21.11
C LYS A 176 -0.11 4.66 21.86
N ILE A 177 -1.20 4.45 21.14
CA ILE A 177 -2.55 4.27 21.70
C ILE A 177 -3.01 2.83 21.39
N PRO A 178 -2.86 1.88 22.32
CA PRO A 178 -3.40 0.55 22.13
C PRO A 178 -4.92 0.58 22.19
N PHE A 179 -5.56 -0.20 21.32
CA PHE A 179 -7.01 -0.42 21.34
C PHE A 179 -7.30 -1.86 21.73
N ARG A 180 -8.41 -2.07 22.46
CA ARG A 180 -8.88 -3.41 22.85
C ARG A 180 -9.08 -4.34 21.66
N SER A 181 -9.45 -3.79 20.50
CA SER A 181 -9.60 -4.55 19.26
C SER A 181 -8.29 -5.20 18.78
N GLN A 182 -7.13 -4.72 19.23
CA GLN A 182 -5.82 -5.34 18.91
C GLN A 182 -5.51 -6.56 19.79
N THR A 183 -6.31 -6.84 20.82
CA THR A 183 -6.17 -8.04 21.66
C THR A 183 -7.04 -9.16 21.11
N ALA A 184 -6.42 -10.25 20.65
CA ALA A 184 -7.07 -11.32 19.93
C ALA A 184 -8.17 -12.01 20.76
N SER A 185 -7.95 -12.20 22.06
CA SER A 185 -8.91 -12.82 22.99
C SER A 185 -10.16 -11.98 23.29
N ASN A 186 -10.18 -10.69 22.93
CA ASN A 186 -11.33 -9.82 23.19
C ASN A 186 -12.37 -9.96 22.06
N GLY A 187 -13.39 -10.78 22.29
CA GLY A 187 -14.47 -11.03 21.33
C GLY A 187 -15.56 -9.95 21.27
N ASP A 188 -15.54 -8.97 22.18
CA ASP A 188 -16.55 -7.93 22.36
C ASP A 188 -16.01 -6.54 21.96
N THR A 189 -15.32 -6.44 20.82
CA THR A 189 -14.67 -5.18 20.39
C THR A 189 -15.18 -4.71 19.04
N HIS A 190 -14.89 -3.45 18.71
CA HIS A 190 -15.03 -2.91 17.34
C HIS A 190 -13.97 -3.51 16.41
N ARG A 191 -14.09 -4.82 16.14
CA ARG A 191 -13.23 -5.59 15.23
C ARG A 191 -14.06 -6.50 14.33
N LEU A 192 -13.62 -6.69 13.09
CA LEU A 192 -14.08 -7.77 12.23
C LEU A 192 -12.90 -8.66 11.81
N PRO A 193 -13.00 -9.99 11.97
CA PRO A 193 -14.03 -10.70 12.72
C PRO A 193 -13.92 -10.45 14.25
N GLN A 194 -15.06 -10.50 14.96
CA GLN A 194 -15.09 -10.32 16.41
C GLN A 194 -14.50 -11.54 17.14
N ASP A 195 -15.03 -12.73 16.82
CA ASP A 195 -14.51 -14.00 17.32
C ASP A 195 -13.32 -14.46 16.49
N LEU A 196 -12.13 -14.49 17.11
CA LEU A 196 -10.91 -15.01 16.51
C LEU A 196 -10.60 -16.45 16.91
N GLY A 197 -11.44 -17.11 17.72
CA GLY A 197 -11.22 -18.48 18.20
C GLY A 197 -10.87 -19.48 17.10
N PRO A 198 -11.65 -19.55 15.99
CA PRO A 198 -11.32 -20.42 14.85
C PRO A 198 -9.97 -20.08 14.20
N PHE A 199 -9.69 -18.80 13.99
CA PHE A 199 -8.44 -18.34 13.35
C PHE A 199 -7.20 -18.57 14.22
N ILE A 200 -7.33 -18.44 15.54
CA ILE A 200 -6.26 -18.72 16.49
C ILE A 200 -5.96 -20.22 16.49
N LYS A 201 -7.00 -21.06 16.49
CA LYS A 201 -6.86 -22.53 16.41
C LYS A 201 -6.13 -22.95 15.14
N ASP A 202 -6.43 -22.31 14.01
CA ASP A 202 -5.81 -22.60 12.71
C ASP A 202 -4.47 -21.87 12.51
N GLY A 203 -4.08 -20.99 13.43
CA GLY A 203 -2.83 -20.22 13.37
C GLY A 203 -2.80 -19.12 12.29
N THR A 204 -3.96 -18.76 11.73
CA THR A 204 -4.10 -17.81 10.61
C THR A 204 -4.22 -16.36 11.07
N ILE A 205 -4.92 -16.11 12.19
CA ILE A 205 -4.95 -14.82 12.88
C ILE A 205 -4.70 -15.05 14.36
N THR A 206 -3.49 -14.71 14.81
CA THR A 206 -3.03 -14.90 16.20
C THR A 206 -2.63 -13.57 16.82
N GLN A 207 -2.53 -13.49 18.16
CA GLN A 207 -1.99 -12.30 18.82
C GLN A 207 -0.62 -11.89 18.28
N LYS A 208 0.26 -12.87 18.01
CA LYS A 208 1.59 -12.63 17.45
C LYS A 208 1.53 -11.91 16.09
N ILE A 209 0.56 -12.28 15.25
CA ILE A 209 0.34 -11.64 13.95
C ILE A 209 -0.28 -10.25 14.10
N LEU A 210 -1.13 -10.02 15.11
CA LEU A 210 -1.65 -8.67 15.39
C LEU A 210 -0.54 -7.74 15.91
N ASP A 211 0.33 -8.25 16.78
CA ASP A 211 1.46 -7.49 17.32
C ASP A 211 2.48 -7.16 16.22
N ASN A 212 2.69 -8.09 15.28
CA ASN A 212 3.60 -7.94 14.15
C ASN A 212 3.08 -8.66 12.88
N PRO A 213 2.32 -7.98 11.99
CA PRO A 213 1.80 -8.58 10.76
C PRO A 213 2.89 -8.98 9.75
N THR A 214 4.11 -8.45 9.86
CA THR A 214 5.21 -8.86 8.96
C THR A 214 5.61 -10.33 9.11
N ILE A 215 5.17 -10.97 10.19
CA ILE A 215 5.28 -12.42 10.37
C ILE A 215 4.63 -13.19 9.21
N VAL A 216 3.58 -12.66 8.59
CA VAL A 216 2.96 -13.31 7.42
C VAL A 216 3.94 -13.38 6.26
N LEU A 217 4.73 -12.32 6.05
CA LEU A 217 5.75 -12.26 4.99
C LEU A 217 6.95 -13.15 5.32
N THR A 218 7.43 -13.15 6.57
CA THR A 218 8.57 -14.00 6.95
C THR A 218 8.19 -15.48 6.93
N LYS A 219 6.97 -15.84 7.34
CA LYS A 219 6.44 -17.20 7.19
C LYS A 219 6.36 -17.63 5.73
N ALA A 220 6.02 -16.73 4.81
CA ALA A 220 6.00 -17.04 3.39
C ALA A 220 7.40 -17.39 2.83
N ASN A 221 8.47 -17.06 3.55
CA ASN A 221 9.85 -17.44 3.20
C ASN A 221 10.30 -18.76 3.85
N GLU A 222 9.56 -19.30 4.82
CA GLU A 222 9.90 -20.57 5.47
C GLU A 222 9.96 -21.71 4.45
N GLY A 223 10.98 -22.57 4.56
CA GLY A 223 11.19 -23.70 3.65
C GLY A 223 11.75 -23.32 2.27
N LYS A 224 11.95 -22.03 1.96
CA LYS A 224 12.58 -21.58 0.70
C LYS A 224 14.07 -21.39 0.89
N ASN A 225 14.87 -21.84 -0.08
CA ASN A 225 16.28 -21.47 -0.20
C ASN A 225 16.42 -20.18 -1.01
N ILE A 226 16.28 -19.03 -0.35
CA ILE A 226 16.43 -17.72 -1.00
C ILE A 226 17.92 -17.40 -1.08
N VAL A 227 18.49 -17.47 -2.29
CA VAL A 227 19.93 -17.28 -2.53
C VAL A 227 20.33 -15.81 -2.59
N GLU A 228 19.42 -14.95 -3.06
CA GLU A 228 19.60 -13.53 -3.18
C GLU A 228 18.26 -12.79 -3.13
N ASN A 229 18.32 -11.51 -2.81
CA ASN A 229 17.20 -10.59 -2.93
C ASN A 229 17.71 -9.24 -3.43
N THR A 230 16.89 -8.55 -4.21
CA THR A 230 17.15 -7.19 -4.68
C THR A 230 16.06 -6.29 -4.14
N THR A 231 16.44 -5.17 -3.54
CA THR A 231 15.47 -4.26 -2.91
C THR A 231 15.66 -2.80 -3.28
N PHE A 232 14.57 -2.04 -3.30
CA PHE A 232 14.58 -0.59 -3.45
C PHE A 232 13.33 0.07 -2.82
N PRO A 233 13.45 1.25 -2.20
CA PRO A 233 12.31 1.93 -1.59
C PRO A 233 11.58 2.82 -2.59
N VAL A 234 10.26 2.95 -2.52
CA VAL A 234 9.50 4.01 -3.19
C VAL A 234 8.76 4.86 -2.19
N LEU A 235 8.71 6.16 -2.45
CA LEU A 235 8.13 7.17 -1.58
C LEU A 235 7.22 8.09 -2.40
N SER A 236 6.08 8.51 -1.89
CA SER A 236 5.28 9.59 -2.50
C SER A 236 5.54 10.96 -1.87
N ALA A 237 6.41 11.02 -0.87
CA ALA A 237 6.87 12.25 -0.24
C ALA A 237 8.31 12.09 0.24
N ALA A 238 9.16 13.07 -0.05
CA ALA A 238 10.53 13.17 0.44
C ALA A 238 10.72 14.55 1.10
N PRO A 239 11.57 14.67 2.13
CA PRO A 239 11.87 15.96 2.73
C PRO A 239 12.60 16.86 1.73
N PRO A 240 12.30 18.17 1.66
CA PRO A 240 13.06 19.10 0.83
C PRO A 240 14.57 19.03 1.13
N PRO A 241 15.46 19.13 0.12
CA PRO A 241 15.19 19.52 -1.28
C PRO A 241 14.84 18.34 -2.22
N ASP A 242 14.65 17.13 -1.68
CA ASP A 242 14.47 15.93 -2.50
C ASP A 242 13.15 16.01 -3.29
N LEU A 243 13.23 15.66 -4.57
CA LEU A 243 12.05 15.55 -5.43
C LEU A 243 11.38 14.20 -5.20
N CYS A 244 10.06 14.19 -5.20
CA CYS A 244 9.27 12.99 -5.01
C CYS A 244 8.00 13.04 -5.85
N GLY A 245 7.22 11.96 -5.83
CA GLY A 245 5.88 11.99 -6.40
C GLY A 245 4.86 12.61 -5.45
N ALA A 246 3.64 12.08 -5.45
CA ALA A 246 2.54 12.56 -4.62
C ALA A 246 1.42 11.52 -4.54
N THR A 247 0.45 11.78 -3.67
CA THR A 247 -0.86 11.16 -3.69
C THR A 247 -1.91 12.17 -4.14
N SER A 248 -2.97 11.68 -4.75
CA SER A 248 -4.18 12.45 -5.06
C SER A 248 -5.39 11.64 -4.64
N ASN A 249 -6.40 12.29 -4.06
CA ASN A 249 -7.56 11.61 -3.49
C ASN A 249 -8.86 12.23 -4.04
N ILE A 250 -9.94 11.44 -4.10
CA ILE A 250 -11.28 11.92 -4.44
C ILE A 250 -11.83 12.81 -3.31
N GLY A 251 -12.79 13.67 -3.66
CA GLY A 251 -13.38 14.63 -2.72
C GLY A 251 -14.00 13.99 -1.47
N PHE A 252 -14.50 12.75 -1.55
CA PHE A 252 -15.02 12.03 -0.39
C PHE A 252 -13.95 11.80 0.70
N LEU A 253 -12.70 11.54 0.29
CA LEU A 253 -11.60 11.25 1.22
C LEU A 253 -11.00 12.52 1.82
N ILE A 254 -10.86 13.59 1.00
CA ILE A 254 -10.24 14.84 1.44
C ILE A 254 -11.23 15.74 2.19
N GLY A 255 -12.53 15.66 1.88
CA GLY A 255 -13.50 16.64 2.35
C GLY A 255 -13.29 18.01 1.67
N ALA A 256 -13.83 19.09 2.24
CA ALA A 256 -13.69 20.43 1.66
C ALA A 256 -12.29 21.06 1.79
N ASP A 257 -11.32 20.34 2.35
CA ASP A 257 -9.95 20.84 2.60
C ASP A 257 -9.08 20.96 1.33
N SER A 258 -9.50 20.44 0.18
CA SER A 258 -8.69 20.47 -1.07
C SER A 258 -8.94 21.67 -2.00
N GLY A 259 -9.49 22.79 -1.53
CA GLY A 259 -9.54 24.00 -2.37
C GLY A 259 -10.65 25.02 -2.14
N PHE A 260 -11.54 24.85 -1.17
CA PHE A 260 -12.55 25.86 -0.85
C PHE A 260 -12.29 26.45 0.54
N GLN A 261 -11.59 27.58 0.60
CA GLN A 261 -11.35 28.33 1.85
C GLN A 261 -12.66 28.78 2.56
N THR A 262 -13.82 28.57 1.95
CA THR A 262 -15.14 28.99 2.41
C THR A 262 -15.92 27.91 3.17
N ALA A 263 -15.42 26.67 3.27
CA ALA A 263 -16.15 25.60 3.94
C ALA A 263 -16.07 25.68 5.48
N SER A 264 -17.14 25.28 6.18
CA SER A 264 -17.14 25.19 7.64
C SER A 264 -16.21 24.07 8.14
N PRO A 265 -15.69 24.13 9.38
CA PRO A 265 -14.87 23.06 9.95
C PRO A 265 -15.52 21.66 9.97
N ALA A 266 -16.85 21.58 9.90
CA ALA A 266 -17.57 20.31 9.76
C ALA A 266 -17.59 19.80 8.31
N ALA A 267 -17.68 20.71 7.34
CA ALA A 267 -17.61 20.40 5.90
C ALA A 267 -16.17 20.07 5.43
N ARG A 268 -15.17 20.48 6.22
CA ARG A 268 -13.73 20.25 5.96
C ARG A 268 -13.23 18.85 6.29
N ARG A 269 -13.91 18.09 7.15
CA ARG A 269 -13.36 16.83 7.69
C ARG A 269 -13.34 15.72 6.64
N GLY A 270 -12.18 15.51 6.01
CA GLY A 270 -11.86 14.24 5.35
C GLY A 270 -11.90 13.07 6.33
N ASN A 271 -12.12 11.85 5.83
CA ASN A 271 -12.30 10.66 6.67
C ASN A 271 -11.14 9.64 6.57
N ALA A 272 -10.39 9.64 5.47
CA ALA A 272 -9.32 8.68 5.21
C ALA A 272 -8.39 9.16 4.07
N ASN A 273 -7.72 10.31 4.27
CA ASN A 273 -6.80 10.86 3.29
C ASN A 273 -5.47 10.08 3.27
N ALA A 274 -5.10 9.53 2.12
CA ALA A 274 -3.74 9.03 1.89
C ALA A 274 -2.80 10.22 1.69
N ALA A 275 -2.04 10.59 2.73
CA ALA A 275 -1.09 11.69 2.66
C ALA A 275 0.24 11.27 2.02
N ASN A 276 0.79 10.12 2.44
CA ASN A 276 2.09 9.64 2.01
C ASN A 276 2.05 8.12 1.82
N VAL A 277 2.81 7.63 0.84
CA VAL A 277 3.07 6.21 0.60
C VAL A 277 4.57 5.98 0.76
N LYS A 278 4.93 4.93 1.51
CA LYS A 278 6.28 4.38 1.59
C LYS A 278 6.20 2.88 1.46
N ALA A 279 6.97 2.31 0.54
CA ALA A 279 7.08 0.88 0.36
C ALA A 279 8.53 0.50 0.03
N GLN A 280 8.90 -0.75 0.32
CA GLN A 280 10.13 -1.37 -0.18
C GLN A 280 9.70 -2.55 -1.04
N TYR A 281 10.29 -2.62 -2.23
CA TYR A 281 10.21 -3.76 -3.14
C TYR A 281 11.50 -4.55 -3.05
#